data_AF-F5VEB9-F1
#
_entry.id   AF-F5VEB9-F1
#
_cell.length_a   1.000
_cell.length_b   1.000
_cell.length_c   1.000
_cell.angle_alpha   90.00
_cell.angle_beta   90.00
_cell.angle_gamma   90.00
#
_symmetry.space_group_name_H-M   'P 1'
#
loop_
_entity.id
_entity.type
_entity.pdbx_description
1 polymer ?
#
loop_
_entity_poly.entity_id
_entity_poly.type
_entity_poly.pdbx_seq_one_letter_code
_entity_poly.pdbx_strand_id
1 'polypeptide(L)'
;MTETNNEILYCIGCGAKIQSKNPNELGYTPESAVKKGLETEELYCQRCFRLRHYNEIADVSLTDDDFLRLLNQIGESDSLIVNVVDIFDFNGSVIPGLHRFVGKNDVLLVGNKSDLLPKSLKRSRIKDWLRQEANKQGLRPIDVALTSASKGYEIDNLLELIDKYRKGRDVYVVGVTNVGKSTLINRIIKQQTGISELITTSRFPGTTLDKIEIPFDDGKNLIDTPGIIHKQQMAHYLTGKSLKFASPQKEIKPKVYQLNEGQTIFLGSLARFDYISGGRTSVIAYFDNNLPLHRTKLQNADKFYEKHAGELLQPPTREELEKIPKLTRFEFKISEKSDLVFSGLGWISLSPNTIVAGWAPEGVGVLIRKAMI
;
A
#
# COMPACT_ATOMS: atom_id res chain seq x y z
N MET A 1 -23.83 4.09 -49.07
CA MET A 1 -23.96 4.36 -47.63
C MET A 1 -24.27 3.04 -46.97
N THR A 2 -23.25 2.30 -46.58
CA THR A 2 -23.39 0.98 -45.95
C THR A 2 -23.50 1.17 -44.44
N GLU A 3 -24.61 0.69 -43.90
CA GLU A 3 -24.97 0.74 -42.49
C GLU A 3 -23.85 0.15 -41.62
N THR A 4 -23.32 0.96 -40.71
CA THR A 4 -22.34 0.52 -39.72
C THR A 4 -23.11 -0.18 -38.61
N ASN A 5 -23.17 -1.51 -38.66
CA ASN A 5 -23.56 -2.33 -37.52
C ASN A 5 -22.61 -2.02 -36.36
N ASN A 6 -23.03 -1.15 -35.45
CA ASN A 6 -22.34 -0.86 -34.21
C ASN A 6 -22.70 -1.98 -33.23
N GLU A 7 -22.28 -3.21 -33.52
CA GLU A 7 -22.42 -4.32 -32.59
C GLU A 7 -21.69 -3.94 -31.30
N ILE A 8 -22.47 -3.89 -30.22
CA ILE A 8 -21.94 -3.57 -28.91
C ILE A 8 -21.17 -4.81 -28.44
N LEU A 9 -19.84 -4.73 -28.53
CA LEU A 9 -18.95 -5.79 -28.09
C LEU A 9 -18.79 -5.77 -26.57
N TYR A 10 -18.72 -6.95 -25.96
CA TYR A 10 -18.51 -7.12 -24.52
C TYR A 10 -17.27 -7.95 -24.23
N CYS A 11 -16.58 -7.63 -23.14
CA CYS A 11 -15.46 -8.41 -22.65
C CYS A 11 -15.96 -9.73 -22.06
N ILE A 12 -15.38 -10.86 -22.48
CA ILE A 12 -15.72 -12.20 -21.98
C ILE A 12 -15.36 -12.36 -20.50
N GLY A 13 -14.27 -11.73 -20.04
CA GLY A 13 -13.83 -11.81 -18.64
C GLY A 13 -14.73 -11.06 -17.63
N CYS A 14 -14.96 -9.76 -17.82
CA CYS A 14 -15.67 -8.92 -16.84
C CYS A 14 -17.05 -8.41 -17.29
N GLY A 15 -17.49 -8.72 -18.51
CA GLY A 15 -18.75 -8.26 -19.08
C GLY A 15 -18.82 -6.76 -19.41
N ALA A 16 -17.71 -6.02 -19.35
CA ALA A 16 -17.69 -4.59 -19.69
C ALA A 16 -17.87 -4.36 -21.20
N LYS A 17 -18.57 -3.29 -21.58
CA LYS A 17 -18.69 -2.83 -22.97
C LYS A 17 -17.32 -2.42 -23.49
N ILE A 18 -16.89 -3.01 -24.59
CA ILE A 18 -15.60 -2.75 -25.21
C ILE A 18 -15.59 -1.34 -25.82
N GLN A 19 -14.52 -0.60 -25.56
CA GLN A 19 -14.26 0.71 -26.13
C GLN A 19 -12.76 0.87 -26.40
N SER A 20 -12.39 1.66 -27.40
CA SER A 20 -10.98 1.85 -27.79
C SER A 20 -10.51 3.30 -27.65
N LYS A 21 -11.29 4.15 -26.96
CA LYS A 21 -11.10 5.61 -26.90
C LYS A 21 -10.32 6.07 -25.67
N ASN A 22 -10.66 5.56 -24.49
CA ASN A 22 -10.08 6.03 -23.23
C ASN A 22 -9.36 4.89 -22.48
N PRO A 23 -8.01 4.88 -22.44
CA PRO A 23 -7.23 3.86 -21.74
C PRO A 23 -7.55 3.68 -20.25
N ASN A 24 -8.07 4.74 -19.60
CA ASN A 24 -8.34 4.74 -18.17
C ASN A 24 -9.78 4.33 -17.81
N GLU A 25 -10.64 4.09 -18.81
CA GLU A 25 -12.02 3.69 -18.60
C GLU A 25 -12.25 2.19 -18.81
N LEU A 26 -13.31 1.68 -18.18
CA LEU A 26 -13.68 0.27 -18.25
C LEU A 26 -13.93 -0.18 -19.70
N GLY A 27 -13.57 -1.43 -19.97
CA GLY A 27 -13.72 -2.00 -21.30
C GLY A 27 -12.72 -1.49 -22.32
N TYR A 28 -11.70 -0.71 -21.93
CA TYR A 28 -10.66 -0.29 -22.85
C TYR A 28 -9.97 -1.49 -23.50
N THR A 29 -9.95 -1.54 -24.81
CA THR A 29 -9.18 -2.51 -25.60
C THR A 29 -8.59 -1.78 -26.81
N PRO A 30 -7.27 -1.84 -27.05
CA PRO A 30 -6.69 -1.28 -28.27
C PRO A 30 -7.35 -1.87 -29.53
N GLU A 31 -7.59 -1.08 -30.57
CA GLU A 31 -8.26 -1.55 -31.80
C GLU A 31 -7.59 -2.78 -32.44
N SER A 32 -6.25 -2.87 -32.34
CA SER A 32 -5.49 -4.02 -32.81
C SER A 32 -5.81 -5.31 -32.04
N ALA A 33 -6.11 -5.20 -30.74
CA ALA A 33 -6.52 -6.31 -29.89
C ALA A 33 -8.00 -6.66 -30.07
N VAL A 34 -8.87 -5.68 -30.41
CA VAL A 34 -10.27 -5.94 -30.76
C VAL A 34 -10.35 -6.81 -32.03
N LYS A 35 -9.60 -6.46 -33.08
CA LYS A 35 -9.58 -7.25 -34.34
C LYS A 35 -9.12 -8.68 -34.10
N LYS A 36 -8.03 -8.88 -33.36
CA LYS A 36 -7.54 -10.22 -33.00
C LYS A 36 -8.50 -11.00 -32.11
N GLY A 37 -9.15 -10.33 -31.15
CA GLY A 37 -10.13 -10.95 -30.26
C GLY A 37 -11.40 -11.40 -30.99
N LEU A 38 -11.78 -10.70 -32.06
CA LEU A 38 -12.88 -11.12 -32.94
C LEU A 38 -12.50 -12.32 -33.83
N GLU A 39 -11.25 -12.39 -34.28
CA GLU A 39 -10.74 -13.52 -35.08
C GLU A 39 -10.59 -14.82 -34.25
N THR A 40 -10.30 -14.68 -32.96
CA THR A 40 -10.05 -15.81 -32.04
C THR A 40 -11.23 -16.15 -31.15
N GLU A 41 -12.35 -15.42 -31.28
CA GLU A 41 -13.50 -15.43 -30.35
C GLU A 41 -13.14 -15.18 -28.87
N GLU A 42 -11.93 -14.73 -28.58
CA GLU A 42 -11.41 -14.44 -27.25
C GLU A 42 -11.22 -12.93 -27.04
N LEU A 43 -12.33 -12.19 -26.93
CA LEU A 43 -12.30 -10.75 -26.74
C LEU A 43 -12.24 -10.35 -25.26
N TYR A 44 -11.06 -9.90 -24.83
CA TYR A 44 -10.82 -9.38 -23.48
C TYR A 44 -10.59 -7.87 -23.48
N CYS A 45 -11.07 -7.18 -22.44
CA CYS A 45 -10.62 -5.83 -22.13
C CYS A 45 -9.15 -5.84 -21.67
N GLN A 46 -8.45 -4.71 -21.79
CA GLN A 46 -7.05 -4.59 -21.37
C GLN A 46 -6.84 -5.05 -19.93
N ARG A 47 -7.81 -4.80 -19.03
CA ARG A 47 -7.77 -5.26 -17.65
C ARG A 47 -7.86 -6.78 -17.53
N CYS A 48 -8.83 -7.43 -18.16
CA CYS A 48 -8.95 -8.89 -18.15
C CYS A 48 -7.78 -9.56 -18.88
N PHE A 49 -7.30 -8.97 -19.98
CA PHE A 49 -6.14 -9.46 -20.72
C PHE A 49 -4.89 -9.40 -19.85
N ARG A 50 -4.66 -8.27 -19.17
CA ARG A 50 -3.54 -8.10 -18.23
C ARG A 50 -3.64 -9.02 -17.02
N LEU A 51 -4.86 -9.22 -16.52
CA LEU A 51 -5.11 -10.19 -15.47
C LEU A 51 -4.76 -11.60 -15.94
N ARG A 52 -5.22 -12.03 -17.11
CA ARG A 52 -5.06 -13.41 -17.61
C ARG A 52 -3.62 -13.74 -18.02
N HIS A 53 -2.91 -12.79 -18.64
CA HIS A 53 -1.56 -13.03 -19.17
C HIS A 53 -0.44 -12.55 -18.25
N TYR A 54 -0.69 -11.52 -17.44
CA TYR A 54 0.33 -10.91 -16.58
C TYR A 54 -0.03 -10.95 -15.09
N ASN A 55 -1.22 -11.43 -14.70
CA ASN A 55 -1.76 -11.34 -13.33
C ASN A 55 -1.70 -9.91 -12.76
N GLU A 56 -1.82 -8.91 -13.63
CA GLU A 56 -1.80 -7.48 -13.28
C GLU A 56 -3.24 -6.95 -13.15
N ILE A 57 -3.60 -6.51 -11.94
CA ILE A 57 -4.89 -5.87 -11.65
C ILE A 57 -4.74 -4.38 -11.94
N ALA A 58 -5.63 -3.82 -12.77
CA ALA A 58 -5.74 -2.37 -12.91
C ALA A 58 -6.48 -1.79 -11.70
N ASP A 59 -5.89 -0.78 -11.06
CA ASP A 59 -6.47 -0.06 -9.92
C ASP A 59 -7.70 0.73 -10.39
N VAL A 60 -8.88 0.34 -9.92
CA VAL A 60 -10.09 1.16 -10.08
C VAL A 60 -10.07 2.22 -9.00
N SER A 61 -10.23 3.49 -9.37
CA SER A 61 -10.44 4.58 -8.42
C SER A 61 -11.78 4.37 -7.71
N LEU A 62 -11.73 3.77 -6.53
CA LEU A 62 -12.88 3.58 -5.66
C LEU A 62 -13.35 4.92 -5.10
N THR A 63 -14.66 5.16 -5.13
CA THR A 63 -15.26 6.20 -4.31
C THR A 63 -15.31 5.75 -2.85
N ASP A 64 -15.29 6.70 -1.91
CA ASP A 64 -15.37 6.39 -0.48
C ASP A 64 -16.69 5.64 -0.14
N ASP A 65 -17.78 5.89 -0.88
CA ASP A 65 -19.09 5.25 -0.69
C ASP A 65 -19.13 3.78 -1.14
N ASP A 66 -18.57 3.48 -2.31
CA ASP A 66 -18.48 2.10 -2.80
C ASP A 66 -17.64 1.23 -1.85
N PHE A 67 -16.62 1.83 -1.27
CA PHE A 67 -15.78 1.20 -0.26
C PHE A 67 -16.53 0.90 1.04
N LEU A 68 -17.31 1.87 1.55
CA LEU A 68 -18.12 1.65 2.76
C LEU A 68 -19.15 0.53 2.56
N ARG A 69 -19.77 0.46 1.38
CA ARG A 69 -20.69 -0.63 1.02
C ARG A 69 -20.00 -1.99 1.03
N LEU A 70 -18.81 -2.07 0.43
CA LEU A 70 -17.99 -3.28 0.43
C LEU A 70 -17.66 -3.74 1.86
N LEU A 71 -17.18 -2.83 2.71
CA LEU A 71 -16.85 -3.19 4.08
C LEU A 71 -18.08 -3.60 4.91
N ASN A 72 -19.22 -2.94 4.74
CA ASN A 72 -20.46 -3.34 5.41
C ASN A 72 -20.91 -4.75 5.00
N GLN A 73 -20.85 -5.08 3.71
CA GLN A 73 -21.16 -6.43 3.22
C GLN A 73 -20.24 -7.49 3.84
N ILE A 74 -18.95 -7.19 3.92
CA ILE A 74 -17.98 -8.06 4.59
C ILE A 74 -18.35 -8.21 6.07
N GLY A 75 -18.77 -7.13 6.73
CA GLY A 75 -19.22 -7.13 8.13
C GLY A 75 -20.45 -7.96 8.45
N GLU A 76 -21.37 -8.06 7.49
CA GLU A 76 -22.61 -8.85 7.62
C GLU A 76 -22.37 -10.36 7.43
N SER A 77 -21.28 -10.74 6.76
CA SER A 77 -20.87 -12.14 6.63
C SER A 77 -20.31 -12.71 7.94
N ASP A 78 -20.40 -14.03 8.13
CA ASP A 78 -19.62 -14.75 9.14
C ASP A 78 -18.36 -15.33 8.48
N SER A 79 -17.26 -14.59 8.58
CA SER A 79 -16.01 -14.83 7.86
C SER A 79 -14.78 -14.50 8.71
N LEU A 80 -13.61 -14.92 8.23
CA LEU A 80 -12.33 -14.44 8.73
C LEU A 80 -11.85 -13.27 7.88
N ILE A 81 -11.50 -12.16 8.52
CA ILE A 81 -10.90 -11.01 7.82
C ILE A 81 -9.39 -11.08 7.94
N VAL A 82 -8.72 -11.19 6.80
CA VAL A 82 -7.25 -11.11 6.70
C VAL A 82 -6.90 -9.68 6.29
N ASN A 83 -6.49 -8.86 7.27
CA ASN A 83 -6.10 -7.48 7.02
C ASN A 83 -4.59 -7.38 6.74
N VAL A 84 -4.23 -7.07 5.49
CA VAL A 84 -2.85 -6.97 5.03
C VAL A 84 -2.37 -5.53 5.17
N VAL A 85 -1.27 -5.34 5.89
CA VAL A 85 -0.61 -4.05 6.10
C VAL A 85 0.87 -4.11 5.68
N ASP A 86 1.40 -3.00 5.16
CA ASP A 86 2.84 -2.85 5.00
C ASP A 86 3.48 -2.57 6.37
N ILE A 87 4.47 -3.37 6.79
CA ILE A 87 5.15 -3.15 8.07
C ILE A 87 5.94 -1.84 8.05
N PHE A 88 6.48 -1.47 6.89
CA PHE A 88 7.27 -0.24 6.76
C PHE A 88 6.38 1.02 6.84
N ASP A 89 5.18 0.94 6.29
CA ASP A 89 4.19 2.03 6.29
C ASP A 89 2.89 1.63 7.00
N PHE A 90 3.00 1.17 8.25
CA PHE A 90 1.83 0.71 9.01
C PHE A 90 0.71 1.77 9.09
N ASN A 91 1.06 3.02 9.43
CA ASN A 91 0.06 4.08 9.59
C ASN A 91 -0.61 4.47 8.26
N GLY A 92 0.12 4.43 7.14
CA GLY A 92 -0.49 4.57 5.82
C GLY A 92 -1.29 3.34 5.40
N SER A 93 -0.98 2.16 5.96
CA SER A 93 -1.56 0.87 5.58
C SER A 93 -2.83 0.46 6.35
N VAL A 94 -3.03 1.03 7.54
CA VAL A 94 -4.22 0.73 8.35
C VAL A 94 -5.43 1.43 7.77
N ILE A 95 -6.47 0.64 7.52
CA ILE A 95 -7.77 1.12 7.10
C ILE A 95 -8.47 1.80 8.29
N PRO A 96 -8.71 3.13 8.26
CA PRO A 96 -9.35 3.83 9.36
C PRO A 96 -10.76 3.28 9.61
N GLY A 97 -11.07 2.99 10.88
CA GLY A 97 -12.41 2.54 11.26
C GLY A 97 -12.78 1.13 10.79
N LEU A 98 -11.84 0.33 10.25
CA LEU A 98 -12.11 -1.05 9.81
C LEU A 98 -12.89 -1.87 10.85
N HIS A 99 -12.51 -1.74 12.13
CA HIS A 99 -13.15 -2.41 13.27
C HIS A 99 -14.67 -2.13 13.40
N ARG A 100 -15.15 -1.00 12.88
CA ARG A 100 -16.58 -0.64 12.89
C ARG A 100 -17.36 -1.37 11.81
N PHE A 101 -16.70 -1.70 10.71
CA PHE A 101 -17.34 -2.28 9.54
C PHE A 101 -17.20 -3.78 9.46
N VAL A 102 -16.14 -4.37 10.03
CA VAL A 102 -15.98 -5.84 10.07
C VAL A 102 -16.92 -6.54 11.06
N GLY A 103 -17.76 -5.79 11.78
CA GLY A 103 -18.80 -6.35 12.65
C GLY A 103 -18.23 -7.23 13.76
N LYS A 104 -18.68 -8.49 13.82
CA LYS A 104 -18.22 -9.50 14.79
C LYS A 104 -17.13 -10.42 14.23
N ASN A 105 -16.68 -10.17 13.00
CA ASN A 105 -15.73 -11.06 12.34
C ASN A 105 -14.36 -11.01 13.01
N ASP A 106 -13.72 -12.17 13.07
CA ASP A 106 -12.36 -12.27 13.57
C ASP A 106 -11.41 -11.61 12.57
N VAL A 107 -10.42 -10.86 13.07
CA VAL A 107 -9.41 -10.20 12.23
C VAL A 107 -8.03 -10.81 12.46
N LEU A 108 -7.46 -11.41 11.43
CA LEU A 108 -6.05 -11.78 11.36
C LEU A 108 -5.25 -10.62 10.73
N LEU A 109 -4.31 -10.05 11.47
CA LEU A 109 -3.44 -8.99 10.94
C LEU A 109 -2.21 -9.59 10.28
N VAL A 110 -1.94 -9.22 9.04
CA VAL A 110 -0.78 -9.70 8.27
C VAL A 110 0.14 -8.53 7.96
N GLY A 111 1.28 -8.48 8.65
CA GLY A 111 2.37 -7.57 8.28
C GLY A 111 3.14 -8.13 7.09
N ASN A 112 2.97 -7.54 5.91
CA ASN A 112 3.69 -7.90 4.70
C ASN A 112 4.98 -7.08 4.55
N LYS A 113 5.85 -7.50 3.61
CA LYS A 113 7.16 -6.89 3.32
C LYS A 113 8.14 -6.95 4.50
N SER A 114 8.05 -8.00 5.31
CA SER A 114 8.95 -8.19 6.47
C SER A 114 10.42 -8.34 6.08
N ASP A 115 10.72 -8.63 4.81
CA ASP A 115 12.07 -8.68 4.25
C ASP A 115 12.74 -7.30 4.11
N LEU A 116 11.98 -6.21 4.23
CA LEU A 116 12.52 -4.85 4.18
C LEU A 116 13.16 -4.41 5.50
N LEU A 117 12.78 -5.05 6.60
CA LEU A 117 13.31 -4.72 7.91
C LEU A 117 14.69 -5.35 8.15
N PRO A 118 15.58 -4.68 8.91
CA PRO A 118 16.87 -5.25 9.28
C PRO A 118 16.75 -6.62 9.95
N LYS A 119 17.53 -7.60 9.49
CA LYS A 119 17.51 -8.98 10.02
C LYS A 119 17.84 -9.10 11.51
N SER A 120 18.47 -8.08 12.09
CA SER A 120 18.76 -8.00 13.53
C SER A 120 17.51 -7.83 14.40
N LEU A 121 16.38 -7.43 13.80
CA LEU A 121 15.13 -7.25 14.53
C LEU A 121 14.43 -8.58 14.78
N LYS A 122 14.09 -8.84 16.04
CA LYS A 122 13.34 -10.03 16.43
C LYS A 122 11.90 -9.95 15.90
N ARG A 123 11.49 -10.97 15.15
CA ARG A 123 10.13 -11.08 14.59
C ARG A 123 9.02 -11.00 15.65
N SER A 124 9.25 -11.55 16.84
CA SER A 124 8.30 -11.43 17.97
C SER A 124 8.06 -9.97 18.37
N ARG A 125 9.11 -9.15 18.45
CA ARG A 125 8.99 -7.72 18.76
C ARG A 125 8.20 -6.96 17.70
N ILE A 126 8.39 -7.29 16.42
CA ILE A 126 7.63 -6.68 15.32
C ILE A 126 6.15 -7.07 15.41
N LYS A 127 5.83 -8.34 15.69
CA LYS A 127 4.45 -8.79 15.90
C LYS A 127 3.78 -8.08 17.08
N ASP A 128 4.49 -7.98 18.20
CA ASP A 128 4.00 -7.30 19.41
C ASP A 128 3.75 -5.81 19.15
N TRP A 129 4.67 -5.16 18.42
CA TRP A 129 4.53 -3.77 18.01
C TRP A 129 3.32 -3.56 17.09
N LEU A 130 3.16 -4.39 16.04
CA LEU A 130 2.00 -4.34 15.15
C LEU A 130 0.68 -4.53 15.92
N ARG A 131 0.64 -5.47 16.86
CA ARG A 131 -0.54 -5.70 17.72
C ARG A 131 -0.85 -4.46 18.57
N GLN A 132 0.17 -3.85 19.18
CA GLN A 132 -0.01 -2.64 19.99
C GLN A 132 -0.51 -1.46 19.15
N GLU A 133 0.08 -1.23 17.97
CA GLU A 133 -0.34 -0.13 17.09
C GLU A 133 -1.74 -0.37 16.51
N ALA A 134 -2.09 -1.60 16.15
CA ALA A 134 -3.45 -1.95 15.74
C ALA A 134 -4.46 -1.67 16.87
N ASN A 135 -4.14 -2.09 18.11
CA ASN A 135 -5.00 -1.87 19.27
C ASN A 135 -5.25 -0.39 19.55
N LYS A 136 -4.24 0.48 19.37
CA LYS A 136 -4.39 1.94 19.50
C LYS A 136 -5.37 2.53 18.48
N GLN A 137 -5.50 1.91 17.32
CA GLN A 137 -6.46 2.28 16.27
C GLN A 137 -7.83 1.59 16.44
N GLY A 138 -8.05 0.91 17.55
CA GLY A 138 -9.27 0.17 17.85
C GLY A 138 -9.39 -1.19 17.14
N LEU A 139 -8.38 -1.59 16.36
CA LEU A 139 -8.35 -2.89 15.71
C LEU A 139 -7.72 -3.92 16.65
N ARG A 140 -8.48 -4.93 17.06
CA ARG A 140 -8.02 -5.99 17.97
C ARG A 140 -7.87 -7.30 17.21
N PRO A 141 -6.71 -7.56 16.58
CA PRO A 141 -6.54 -8.77 15.82
C PRO A 141 -6.42 -9.99 16.74
N ILE A 142 -7.05 -11.10 16.34
CA ILE A 142 -6.97 -12.38 17.04
C ILE A 142 -5.55 -12.96 17.01
N ASP A 143 -4.79 -12.68 15.94
CA ASP A 143 -3.38 -13.02 15.82
C ASP A 143 -2.65 -12.10 14.83
N VAL A 144 -1.32 -12.16 14.83
CA VAL A 144 -0.46 -11.38 13.93
C VAL A 144 0.52 -12.29 13.19
N ALA A 145 0.46 -12.26 11.86
CA ALA A 145 1.40 -12.93 10.97
C ALA A 145 2.39 -11.92 10.35
N LEU A 146 3.60 -12.40 10.02
CA LEU A 146 4.58 -11.63 9.26
C LEU A 146 4.94 -12.42 8.01
N THR A 147 4.84 -11.80 6.85
CA THR A 147 5.10 -12.45 5.57
C THR A 147 6.00 -11.60 4.68
N SER A 148 6.55 -12.22 3.65
CA SER A 148 7.10 -11.52 2.49
C SER A 148 6.54 -12.15 1.23
N ALA A 149 5.48 -11.55 0.69
CA ALA A 149 4.86 -12.02 -0.55
C ALA A 149 5.86 -12.01 -1.74
N SER A 150 6.74 -11.02 -1.80
CA SER A 150 7.72 -10.93 -2.88
C SER A 150 8.74 -12.07 -2.81
N LYS A 151 9.20 -12.45 -1.62
CA LYS A 151 10.17 -13.54 -1.40
C LYS A 151 9.54 -14.92 -1.23
N GLY A 152 8.22 -14.99 -1.03
CA GLY A 152 7.52 -16.22 -0.68
C GLY A 152 7.80 -16.70 0.76
N TYR A 153 8.26 -15.83 1.64
CA TYR A 153 8.57 -16.22 3.01
C TYR A 153 7.31 -16.25 3.87
N GLU A 154 7.14 -17.37 4.58
CA GLU A 154 6.12 -17.57 5.62
C GLU A 154 4.68 -17.56 5.10
N ILE A 155 4.51 -17.92 3.82
CA ILE A 155 3.18 -18.09 3.24
C ILE A 155 2.51 -19.35 3.79
N ASP A 156 3.25 -20.45 3.95
CA ASP A 156 2.71 -21.70 4.52
C ASP A 156 2.20 -21.49 5.95
N ASN A 157 3.00 -20.86 6.80
CA ASN A 157 2.61 -20.47 8.16
C ASN A 157 1.39 -19.53 8.16
N LEU A 158 1.28 -18.60 7.20
CA LEU A 158 0.09 -17.77 7.06
C LEU A 158 -1.14 -18.62 6.72
N LEU A 159 -1.03 -19.56 5.79
CA LEU A 159 -2.13 -20.45 5.40
C LEU A 159 -2.58 -21.34 6.56
N GLU A 160 -1.65 -21.86 7.36
CA GLU A 160 -1.98 -22.61 8.59
C GLU A 160 -2.75 -21.75 9.60
N LEU A 161 -2.34 -20.49 9.80
CA LEU A 161 -3.07 -19.56 10.67
C LEU A 161 -4.45 -19.21 10.12
N ILE A 162 -4.57 -19.00 8.81
CA ILE A 162 -5.85 -18.76 8.14
C ILE A 162 -6.76 -19.96 8.36
N ASP A 163 -6.29 -21.19 8.13
CA ASP A 163 -7.09 -22.40 8.30
C ASP A 163 -7.53 -22.60 9.76
N LYS A 164 -6.60 -22.39 10.70
CA LYS A 164 -6.88 -22.44 12.15
C LYS A 164 -8.00 -21.49 12.57
N TYR A 165 -7.98 -20.25 12.09
CA TYR A 165 -8.89 -19.21 12.55
C TYR A 165 -10.16 -19.05 11.71
N ARG A 166 -10.15 -19.48 10.45
CA ARG A 166 -11.36 -19.45 9.60
C ARG A 166 -12.39 -20.44 10.11
N LYS A 167 -12.00 -21.58 10.69
CA LYS A 167 -12.92 -22.59 11.27
C LYS A 167 -14.02 -23.00 10.29
N GLY A 168 -13.67 -23.24 9.03
CA GLY A 168 -14.64 -23.59 7.97
C GLY A 168 -15.49 -22.43 7.46
N ARG A 169 -15.10 -21.17 7.72
CA ARG A 169 -15.74 -19.96 7.16
C ARG A 169 -14.99 -19.44 5.94
N ASP A 170 -15.65 -18.57 5.17
CA ASP A 170 -15.03 -17.81 4.09
C ASP A 170 -13.96 -16.85 4.64
N VAL A 171 -13.02 -16.46 3.78
CA VAL A 171 -11.90 -15.59 4.15
C VAL A 171 -11.90 -14.37 3.24
N TYR A 172 -12.03 -13.17 3.80
CA TYR A 172 -11.88 -11.93 3.03
C TYR A 172 -10.50 -11.32 3.26
N VAL A 173 -9.76 -11.10 2.17
CA VAL A 173 -8.47 -10.42 2.22
C VAL A 173 -8.68 -8.93 1.92
N VAL A 174 -8.42 -8.09 2.92
CA VAL A 174 -8.58 -6.62 2.85
C VAL A 174 -7.24 -5.92 3.05
N GLY A 175 -7.09 -4.74 2.46
CA GLY A 175 -5.91 -3.91 2.62
C GLY A 175 -5.94 -2.69 1.71
N VAL A 176 -5.16 -1.67 2.06
CA VAL A 176 -4.99 -0.51 1.17
C VAL A 176 -4.13 -0.87 -0.05
N THR A 177 -4.10 0.00 -1.06
CA THR A 177 -3.23 -0.19 -2.22
C THR A 177 -1.76 -0.20 -1.82
N ASN A 178 -0.92 -0.86 -2.61
CA ASN A 178 0.54 -0.98 -2.40
C ASN A 178 1.03 -1.73 -1.14
N VAL A 179 0.14 -2.28 -0.29
CA VAL A 179 0.56 -3.18 0.83
C VAL A 179 1.08 -4.53 0.35
N GLY A 180 0.88 -4.85 -0.93
CA GLY A 180 1.26 -6.13 -1.53
C GLY A 180 0.20 -7.23 -1.41
N LYS A 181 -1.07 -6.87 -1.21
CA LYS A 181 -2.22 -7.79 -1.22
C LYS A 181 -2.25 -8.65 -2.48
N SER A 182 -2.24 -8.05 -3.68
CA SER A 182 -2.28 -8.80 -4.93
C SER A 182 -1.07 -9.73 -5.11
N THR A 183 0.12 -9.31 -4.66
CA THR A 183 1.31 -10.18 -4.64
C THR A 183 1.13 -11.35 -3.69
N LEU A 184 0.51 -11.13 -2.53
CA LEU A 184 0.22 -12.18 -1.54
C LEU A 184 -0.79 -13.20 -2.10
N ILE A 185 -1.88 -12.72 -2.67
CA ILE A 185 -2.91 -13.55 -3.32
C ILE A 185 -2.28 -14.39 -4.44
N ASN A 186 -1.52 -13.76 -5.35
CA ASN A 186 -0.85 -14.46 -6.45
C ASN A 186 0.13 -15.54 -5.96
N ARG A 187 0.74 -15.36 -4.79
CA ARG A 187 1.60 -16.39 -4.17
C ARG A 187 0.80 -17.54 -3.61
N ILE A 188 -0.30 -17.25 -2.90
CA ILE A 188 -1.20 -18.27 -2.36
C ILE A 188 -1.76 -19.13 -3.50
N ILE A 189 -2.23 -18.51 -4.59
CA ILE A 189 -2.72 -19.23 -5.78
C ILE A 189 -1.66 -20.19 -6.31
N LYS A 190 -0.41 -19.73 -6.50
CA LYS A 190 0.69 -20.55 -7.02
C LYS A 190 1.07 -21.73 -6.12
N GLN A 191 0.81 -21.65 -4.81
CA GLN A 191 1.11 -22.72 -3.87
C GLN A 191 -0.04 -23.72 -3.73
N GLN A 192 -1.28 -23.26 -3.70
CA GLN A 192 -2.45 -24.16 -3.57
C GLN A 192 -2.81 -24.85 -4.89
N THR A 193 -2.67 -24.12 -6.00
CA THR A 193 -3.01 -24.63 -7.32
C THR A 193 -1.74 -24.80 -8.14
N GLY A 194 -1.31 -26.05 -8.35
CA GLY A 194 -0.33 -26.37 -9.39
C GLY A 194 -0.87 -26.13 -10.81
N ILE A 195 -2.11 -25.66 -10.93
CA ILE A 195 -2.86 -25.42 -12.17
C ILE A 195 -3.56 -24.06 -12.05
N SER A 196 -3.18 -23.13 -12.91
CA SER A 196 -3.65 -21.74 -12.99
C SER A 196 -5.13 -21.56 -13.42
N GLU A 197 -5.97 -22.60 -13.39
CA GLU A 197 -7.26 -22.65 -14.11
C GLU A 197 -8.51 -22.52 -13.23
N LEU A 198 -8.41 -22.49 -11.90
CA LEU A 198 -9.58 -22.43 -10.98
C LEU A 198 -9.79 -21.06 -10.32
N ILE A 199 -9.49 -19.97 -11.04
CA ILE A 199 -9.78 -18.61 -10.58
C ILE A 199 -11.12 -18.18 -11.17
N THR A 200 -12.14 -17.99 -10.31
CA THR A 200 -13.39 -17.37 -10.75
C THR A 200 -13.38 -15.88 -10.40
N THR A 201 -13.81 -15.07 -11.35
CA THR A 201 -14.03 -13.64 -11.14
C THR A 201 -15.52 -13.37 -11.15
N SER A 202 -16.01 -12.70 -10.13
CA SER A 202 -17.41 -12.28 -10.03
C SER A 202 -17.48 -10.85 -9.49
N ARG A 203 -18.68 -10.29 -9.33
CA ARG A 203 -18.83 -8.92 -8.80
C ARG A 203 -19.30 -8.93 -7.36
N PHE A 204 -18.85 -7.94 -6.58
CA PHE A 204 -19.48 -7.66 -5.30
C PHE A 204 -20.92 -7.16 -5.54
N PRO A 205 -21.94 -7.77 -4.92
CA PRO A 205 -23.34 -7.39 -5.11
C PRO A 205 -23.56 -5.89 -4.93
N GLY A 206 -24.25 -5.24 -5.88
CA GLY A 206 -24.53 -3.80 -5.79
C GLY A 206 -23.33 -2.88 -6.03
N THR A 207 -22.22 -3.40 -6.54
CA THR A 207 -21.03 -2.59 -6.92
C THR A 207 -20.51 -2.98 -8.31
N THR A 208 -19.64 -2.15 -8.88
CA THR A 208 -18.91 -2.44 -10.13
C THR A 208 -17.57 -3.14 -9.89
N LEU A 209 -17.29 -3.55 -8.66
CA LEU A 209 -16.02 -4.11 -8.24
C LEU A 209 -15.96 -5.61 -8.48
N ASP A 210 -14.88 -6.04 -9.11
CA ASP A 210 -14.59 -7.46 -9.30
C ASP A 210 -13.98 -8.05 -8.02
N LYS A 211 -14.43 -9.26 -7.65
CA LYS A 211 -13.85 -10.12 -6.62
C LYS A 211 -13.21 -11.34 -7.27
N ILE A 212 -12.09 -11.76 -6.73
CA ILE A 212 -11.43 -13.01 -7.09
C ILE A 212 -11.75 -14.00 -5.99
N GLU A 213 -12.28 -15.17 -6.36
CA GLU A 213 -12.58 -16.25 -5.42
C GLU A 213 -11.63 -17.41 -5.68
N ILE A 214 -10.94 -17.84 -4.62
CA ILE A 214 -10.02 -18.97 -4.63
C ILE A 214 -10.63 -20.04 -3.73
N PRO A 215 -11.07 -21.18 -4.28
CA PRO A 215 -11.74 -22.21 -3.50
C PRO A 215 -10.76 -22.93 -2.57
N PHE A 216 -11.20 -23.17 -1.35
CA PHE A 216 -10.65 -24.17 -0.44
C PHE A 216 -11.32 -25.53 -0.70
N ASP A 217 -10.68 -26.61 -0.24
CA ASP A 217 -11.16 -27.99 -0.43
C ASP A 217 -12.53 -28.27 0.23
N ASP A 218 -12.94 -27.45 1.21
CA ASP A 218 -14.21 -27.58 1.93
C ASP A 218 -15.37 -26.78 1.32
N GLY A 219 -15.19 -26.25 0.10
CA GLY A 219 -16.21 -25.48 -0.61
C GLY A 219 -16.37 -24.03 -0.12
N LYS A 220 -15.48 -23.57 0.76
CA LYS A 220 -15.34 -22.14 1.12
C LYS A 220 -14.35 -21.44 0.23
N ASN A 221 -14.34 -20.11 0.27
CA ASN A 221 -13.49 -19.31 -0.60
C ASN A 221 -12.60 -18.34 0.17
N LEU A 222 -11.39 -18.15 -0.35
CA LEU A 222 -10.56 -16.98 -0.10
C LEU A 222 -10.89 -15.92 -1.15
N ILE A 223 -11.39 -14.79 -0.68
CA ILE A 223 -11.98 -13.73 -1.49
C ILE A 223 -11.05 -12.53 -1.47
N ASP A 224 -10.49 -12.18 -2.63
CA ASP A 224 -9.73 -10.95 -2.78
C ASP A 224 -10.68 -9.76 -2.92
N THR A 225 -10.47 -8.74 -2.09
CA THR A 225 -11.20 -7.48 -2.16
C THR A 225 -10.36 -6.44 -2.90
N PRO A 226 -10.95 -5.49 -3.65
CA PRO A 226 -10.22 -4.37 -4.22
C PRO A 226 -9.37 -3.61 -3.19
N GLY A 227 -8.18 -3.17 -3.60
CA GLY A 227 -7.31 -2.38 -2.76
C GLY A 227 -7.86 -0.97 -2.52
N ILE A 228 -7.73 -0.48 -1.28
CA ILE A 228 -8.29 0.81 -0.88
C ILE A 228 -7.24 1.91 -1.09
N ILE A 229 -7.57 2.97 -1.82
CA ILE A 229 -6.64 4.07 -2.03
C ILE A 229 -6.65 4.98 -0.80
N HIS A 230 -5.51 5.07 -0.11
CA HIS A 230 -5.36 5.97 1.03
C HIS A 230 -4.66 7.26 0.61
N LYS A 231 -5.42 8.36 0.54
CA LYS A 231 -4.91 9.68 0.06
C LYS A 231 -3.74 10.22 0.88
N GLN A 232 -3.57 9.78 2.13
CA GLN A 232 -2.48 10.24 3.00
C GLN A 232 -1.14 9.53 2.76
N GLN A 233 -1.08 8.55 1.87
CA GLN A 233 0.19 7.93 1.50
C GLN A 233 0.91 8.75 0.42
N MET A 234 2.22 8.93 0.59
CA MET A 234 3.07 9.54 -0.44
C MET A 234 2.94 8.83 -1.81
N ALA A 235 2.71 7.51 -1.81
CA ALA A 235 2.49 6.72 -3.02
C ALA A 235 1.34 7.23 -3.91
N HIS A 236 0.36 7.93 -3.35
CA HIS A 236 -0.74 8.53 -4.12
C HIS A 236 -0.28 9.69 -5.01
N TYR A 237 0.74 10.42 -4.59
CA TYR A 237 1.26 11.61 -5.28
C TYR A 237 2.45 11.28 -6.20
N LEU A 238 3.03 10.10 -6.03
CA LEU A 238 4.17 9.64 -6.81
C LEU A 238 3.72 8.91 -8.07
N THR A 239 4.43 9.17 -9.18
CA THR A 239 4.19 8.49 -10.45
C THR A 239 5.49 7.93 -11.03
N GLY A 240 5.37 7.05 -12.03
CA GLY A 240 6.49 6.56 -12.82
C GLY A 240 7.64 5.98 -12.01
N LYS A 241 8.86 6.47 -12.26
CA LYS A 241 10.08 5.99 -11.60
C LYS A 241 10.17 6.44 -10.14
N SER A 242 9.44 7.47 -9.73
CA SER A 242 9.50 8.02 -8.38
C SER A 242 8.67 7.19 -7.38
N LEU A 243 7.67 6.43 -7.85
CA LEU A 243 6.87 5.54 -7.00
C LEU A 243 7.71 4.48 -6.26
N LYS A 244 8.84 4.05 -6.84
CA LYS A 244 9.75 3.07 -6.20
C LYS A 244 10.35 3.57 -4.88
N PHE A 245 10.33 4.87 -4.62
CA PHE A 245 10.84 5.46 -3.38
C PHE A 245 9.80 5.49 -2.26
N ALA A 246 8.51 5.27 -2.58
CA ALA A 246 7.45 5.22 -1.58
C ALA A 246 7.61 4.03 -0.60
N SER A 247 8.15 2.93 -1.11
CA SER A 247 8.39 1.72 -0.34
C SER A 247 9.76 1.17 -0.71
N PRO A 248 10.61 0.83 0.28
CA PRO A 248 11.89 0.20 0.04
C PRO A 248 11.74 -1.10 -0.76
N GLN A 249 12.71 -1.37 -1.63
CA GLN A 249 12.72 -2.58 -2.48
C GLN A 249 13.67 -3.67 -1.96
N LYS A 250 14.51 -3.32 -0.98
CA LYS A 250 15.50 -4.19 -0.35
C LYS A 250 15.55 -3.87 1.13
N GLU A 251 16.16 -4.77 1.91
CA GLU A 251 16.48 -4.55 3.32
C GLU A 251 17.08 -3.16 3.55
N ILE A 252 16.48 -2.43 4.46
CA ILE A 252 16.80 -1.02 4.72
C ILE A 252 18.07 -0.93 5.53
N LYS A 253 18.96 -0.03 5.10
CA LYS A 253 20.16 0.30 5.84
C LYS A 253 19.91 1.55 6.69
N PRO A 254 19.96 1.46 8.03
CA PRO A 254 19.82 2.63 8.88
C PRO A 254 20.93 3.65 8.57
N LYS A 255 20.55 4.90 8.29
CA LYS A 255 21.49 6.01 8.07
C LYS A 255 21.54 6.87 9.34
N VAL A 256 22.68 6.87 10.03
CA VAL A 256 22.85 7.59 11.29
C VAL A 256 23.37 9.00 11.03
N TYR A 257 22.70 10.01 11.59
CA TYR A 257 23.11 11.41 11.52
C TYR A 257 23.30 11.99 12.93
N GLN A 258 24.45 12.62 13.14
CA GLN A 258 24.72 13.44 14.32
C GLN A 258 24.29 14.88 14.03
N LEU A 259 23.26 15.35 14.72
CA LEU A 259 22.64 16.65 14.50
C LEU A 259 22.82 17.58 15.71
N ASN A 260 23.07 18.84 15.39
CA ASN A 260 22.95 19.97 16.31
C ASN A 260 21.66 20.72 15.95
N GLU A 261 21.17 21.54 16.89
CA GLU A 261 20.01 22.41 16.68
C GLU A 261 20.15 23.28 15.42
N GLY A 262 19.03 23.55 14.76
CA GLY A 262 19.01 24.33 13.53
C GLY A 262 19.59 23.60 12.32
N GLN A 263 19.38 22.28 12.23
CA GLN A 263 19.80 21.49 11.08
C GLN A 263 18.63 20.76 10.43
N THR A 264 18.75 20.58 9.12
CA THR A 264 17.70 20.02 8.26
C THR A 264 18.25 18.86 7.45
N ILE A 265 17.42 17.84 7.23
CA ILE A 265 17.65 16.75 6.28
C ILE A 265 16.51 16.74 5.26
N PHE A 266 16.83 16.93 4.00
CA PHE A 266 15.92 16.72 2.88
C PHE A 266 15.89 15.26 2.47
N LEU A 267 14.71 14.78 2.09
CA LEU A 267 14.42 13.43 1.62
C LEU A 267 14.04 13.51 0.14
N GLY A 268 15.05 13.62 -0.73
CA GLY A 268 14.87 14.18 -2.07
C GLY A 268 14.22 15.57 -1.98
N SER A 269 13.30 15.87 -2.88
CA SER A 269 12.35 16.98 -2.76
C SER A 269 10.97 16.55 -2.26
N LEU A 270 10.82 15.29 -1.81
CA LEU A 270 9.54 14.77 -1.34
C LEU A 270 9.20 15.17 0.08
N ALA A 271 10.19 15.24 0.96
CA ALA A 271 9.97 15.57 2.36
C ALA A 271 11.18 16.27 2.96
N ARG A 272 10.98 16.86 4.13
CA ARG A 272 12.03 17.55 4.88
C ARG A 272 11.86 17.29 6.37
N PHE A 273 12.98 17.11 7.05
CA PHE A 273 13.07 16.97 8.50
C PHE A 273 13.89 18.12 9.07
N ASP A 274 13.33 18.85 10.02
CA ASP A 274 13.98 19.93 10.75
C ASP A 274 14.18 19.53 12.20
N TYR A 275 15.44 19.61 12.65
CA TYR A 275 15.79 19.47 14.05
C TYR A 275 15.88 20.86 14.69
N ILE A 276 14.88 21.19 15.49
CA ILE A 276 14.65 22.56 16.00
C ILE A 276 15.42 22.76 17.30
N SER A 277 15.20 21.90 18.30
CA SER A 277 15.88 21.99 19.60
C SER A 277 16.00 20.63 20.31
N GLY A 278 16.87 20.56 21.32
CA GLY A 278 17.12 19.36 22.13
C GLY A 278 18.59 19.01 22.32
N GLY A 279 19.51 19.96 22.05
CA GLY A 279 20.96 19.75 22.14
C GLY A 279 21.52 18.89 21.01
N ARG A 280 22.76 18.42 21.15
CA ARG A 280 23.37 17.51 20.17
C ARG A 280 22.82 16.10 20.34
N THR A 281 22.30 15.51 19.27
CA THR A 281 21.70 14.17 19.32
C THR A 281 22.00 13.34 18.08
N SER A 282 21.83 12.03 18.21
CA SER A 282 21.86 11.10 17.09
C SER A 282 20.43 10.83 16.64
N VAL A 283 20.18 10.96 15.33
CA VAL A 283 18.95 10.48 14.70
C VAL A 283 19.28 9.34 13.74
N ILE A 284 18.35 8.41 13.56
CA ILE A 284 18.52 7.28 12.66
C ILE A 284 17.42 7.33 11.62
N ALA A 285 17.81 7.46 10.36
CA ALA A 285 16.92 7.58 9.21
C ALA A 285 16.73 6.21 8.54
N TYR A 286 15.47 5.77 8.42
CA TYR A 286 15.05 4.53 7.78
C TYR A 286 14.19 4.87 6.57
N PHE A 287 14.81 4.84 5.39
CA PHE A 287 14.20 5.17 4.09
C PHE A 287 14.71 4.20 3.01
N ASP A 288 14.13 4.22 1.81
CA ASP A 288 14.70 3.47 0.69
C ASP A 288 16.20 3.81 0.53
N ASN A 289 17.00 2.78 0.30
CA ASN A 289 18.46 2.92 0.26
C ASN A 289 18.91 3.93 -0.81
N ASN A 290 18.15 4.05 -1.91
CA ASN A 290 18.43 4.93 -3.03
C ASN A 290 17.79 6.31 -2.88
N LEU A 291 17.00 6.58 -1.84
CA LEU A 291 16.48 7.91 -1.57
C LEU A 291 17.64 8.82 -1.09
N PRO A 292 17.98 9.89 -1.82
CA PRO A 292 19.04 10.80 -1.42
C PRO A 292 18.63 11.60 -0.19
N LEU A 293 19.50 11.61 0.81
CA LEU A 293 19.32 12.40 2.03
C LEU A 293 20.33 13.54 2.03
N HIS A 294 19.84 14.78 2.00
CA HIS A 294 20.69 15.97 1.89
C HIS A 294 20.59 16.84 3.14
N ARG A 295 21.70 17.02 3.85
CA ARG A 295 21.76 17.83 5.08
C ARG A 295 22.13 19.27 4.81
N THR A 296 21.47 20.22 5.47
CA THR A 296 21.82 21.64 5.44
C THR A 296 21.53 22.31 6.80
N LYS A 297 21.86 23.61 6.92
CA LYS A 297 21.44 24.44 8.06
C LYS A 297 19.99 24.90 7.86
N LEU A 298 19.21 24.89 8.94
CA LEU A 298 17.80 25.26 8.95
C LEU A 298 17.55 26.65 8.35
N GLN A 299 18.39 27.63 8.72
CA GLN A 299 18.32 29.00 8.21
C GLN A 299 18.40 29.13 6.67
N ASN A 300 18.97 28.13 5.99
CA ASN A 300 19.14 28.11 4.54
C ASN A 300 18.14 27.16 3.86
N ALA A 301 17.38 26.37 4.62
CA ALA A 301 16.64 25.25 4.08
C ALA A 301 15.55 25.69 3.09
N ASP A 302 14.80 26.75 3.39
CA ASP A 302 13.74 27.25 2.50
C ASP A 302 14.30 27.69 1.15
N LYS A 303 15.30 28.58 1.16
CA LYS A 303 16.00 29.05 -0.05
C LYS A 303 16.67 27.92 -0.81
N PHE A 304 17.21 26.93 -0.10
CA PHE A 304 17.85 25.77 -0.71
C PHE A 304 16.82 24.91 -1.44
N TYR A 305 15.65 24.68 -0.85
CA TYR A 305 14.57 23.93 -1.49
C TYR A 305 14.07 24.64 -2.74
N GLU A 306 13.75 25.94 -2.64
CA GLU A 306 13.28 26.74 -3.79
C GLU A 306 14.23 26.69 -4.98
N LYS A 307 15.54 26.72 -4.73
CA LYS A 307 16.56 26.72 -5.78
C LYS A 307 16.82 25.33 -6.37
N HIS A 308 16.71 24.27 -5.58
CA HIS A 308 17.27 22.96 -5.93
C HIS A 308 16.24 21.82 -6.03
N ALA A 309 14.97 22.04 -5.68
CA ALA A 309 13.91 21.05 -5.81
C ALA A 309 13.68 20.67 -7.28
N GLY A 310 13.62 19.37 -7.56
CA GLY A 310 13.48 18.85 -8.92
C GLY A 310 14.79 18.79 -9.73
N GLU A 311 15.93 19.24 -9.17
CA GLU A 311 17.26 19.21 -9.81
C GLU A 311 18.27 18.44 -8.95
N LEU A 312 18.89 19.10 -7.96
CA LEU A 312 19.79 18.44 -7.01
C LEU A 312 19.00 17.64 -5.96
N LEU A 313 17.85 18.19 -5.52
CA LEU A 313 16.92 17.48 -4.65
C LEU A 313 15.94 16.69 -5.52
N GLN A 314 16.37 15.50 -5.91
CA GLN A 314 15.54 14.49 -6.56
C GLN A 314 15.55 13.20 -5.73
N PRO A 315 14.49 12.38 -5.80
CA PRO A 315 13.22 12.53 -6.52
C PRO A 315 12.27 13.53 -5.82
N PRO A 316 11.17 13.98 -6.48
CA PRO A 316 10.80 13.85 -7.89
C PRO A 316 11.64 14.71 -8.84
N THR A 317 11.45 14.56 -10.16
CA THR A 317 11.94 15.55 -11.15
C THR A 317 11.11 16.83 -11.10
N ARG A 318 11.58 17.91 -11.75
CA ARG A 318 10.84 19.19 -11.81
C ARG A 318 9.43 19.05 -12.38
N GLU A 319 9.27 18.28 -13.46
CA GLU A 319 7.96 18.01 -14.10
C GLU A 319 7.01 17.22 -13.20
N GLU A 320 7.54 16.26 -12.44
CA GLU A 320 6.77 15.49 -11.47
C GLU A 320 6.39 16.36 -10.26
N LEU A 321 7.31 17.22 -9.80
CA LEU A 321 7.11 18.11 -8.65
C LEU A 321 5.97 19.10 -8.85
N GLU A 322 5.76 19.59 -10.08
CA GLU A 322 4.62 20.47 -10.41
C GLU A 322 3.25 19.83 -10.16
N LYS A 323 3.19 18.49 -10.14
CA LYS A 323 1.96 17.72 -9.88
C LYS A 323 1.81 17.34 -8.41
N ILE A 324 2.83 17.56 -7.59
CA ILE A 324 2.83 17.23 -6.18
C ILE A 324 2.43 18.48 -5.38
N PRO A 325 1.53 18.36 -4.39
CA PRO A 325 1.17 19.48 -3.53
C PRO A 325 2.38 20.08 -2.79
N LYS A 326 2.25 21.33 -2.37
CA LYS A 326 3.29 22.02 -1.62
C LYS A 326 3.55 21.31 -0.28
N LEU A 327 4.80 21.40 0.20
CA LEU A 327 5.15 20.88 1.50
C LEU A 327 4.48 21.70 2.61
N THR A 328 3.86 21.00 3.55
CA THR A 328 3.22 21.56 4.75
C THR A 328 4.00 21.12 5.99
N ARG A 329 4.04 21.99 7.01
CA ARG A 329 4.84 21.81 8.22
C ARG A 329 4.05 21.15 9.33
N PHE A 330 4.64 20.14 9.95
CA PHE A 330 4.11 19.45 11.13
C PHE A 330 5.16 19.47 12.24
N GLU A 331 4.89 20.17 13.34
CA GLU A 331 5.82 20.31 14.46
C GLU A 331 5.43 19.41 15.64
N PHE A 332 6.43 18.76 16.24
CA PHE A 332 6.24 17.82 17.32
C PHE A 332 7.26 18.03 18.45
N LYS A 333 6.77 17.95 19.69
CA LYS A 333 7.61 17.79 20.88
C LYS A 333 7.69 16.32 21.25
N ILE A 334 8.91 15.80 21.34
CA ILE A 334 9.17 14.39 21.59
C ILE A 334 9.45 14.18 23.08
N SER A 335 8.56 13.49 23.78
CA SER A 335 8.69 13.20 25.22
C SER A 335 9.38 11.86 25.50
N GLU A 336 9.24 10.88 24.61
CA GLU A 336 9.81 9.53 24.72
C GLU A 336 10.51 9.13 23.42
N LYS A 337 11.21 7.98 23.41
CA LYS A 337 11.85 7.48 22.18
C LYS A 337 10.77 7.14 21.14
N SER A 338 10.78 7.88 20.04
CA SER A 338 9.71 7.84 19.05
C SER A 338 10.24 7.89 17.62
N ASP A 339 9.43 7.43 16.68
CA ASP A 339 9.66 7.59 15.25
C ASP A 339 8.80 8.74 14.72
N LEU A 340 9.43 9.69 14.01
CA LEU A 340 8.74 10.62 13.12
C LEU A 340 8.56 9.96 11.77
N VAL A 341 7.31 9.64 11.43
CA VAL A 341 6.94 8.87 10.26
C VAL A 341 6.44 9.80 9.17
N PHE A 342 6.95 9.60 7.96
CA PHE A 342 6.46 10.17 6.72
C PHE A 342 5.71 9.05 5.98
N SER A 343 4.38 9.11 5.98
CA SER A 343 3.52 8.04 5.46
C SER A 343 3.85 7.72 4.01
N GLY A 344 4.22 6.46 3.77
CA GLY A 344 4.63 5.96 2.46
C GLY A 344 5.99 6.48 2.00
N LEU A 345 6.92 6.82 2.90
CA LEU A 345 8.31 7.14 2.55
C LEU A 345 9.32 6.54 3.52
N GLY A 346 9.04 6.60 4.82
CA GLY A 346 9.89 6.03 5.88
C GLY A 346 9.82 6.82 7.18
N TRP A 347 10.81 6.67 8.05
CA TRP A 347 10.81 7.38 9.34
C TRP A 347 12.20 7.75 9.83
N ILE A 348 12.23 8.67 10.79
CA ILE A 348 13.43 9.05 11.54
C ILE A 348 13.17 8.71 13.01
N SER A 349 14.02 7.86 13.59
CA SER A 349 13.99 7.57 15.03
C SER A 349 14.67 8.69 15.81
N LEU A 350 13.99 9.16 16.85
CA LEU A 350 14.31 10.34 17.62
C LEU A 350 14.51 10.00 19.09
N SER A 351 15.43 10.75 19.71
CA SER A 351 15.63 10.72 21.16
C SER A 351 14.58 11.60 21.86
N PRO A 352 14.22 11.27 23.12
CA PRO A 352 13.33 12.10 23.93
C PRO A 352 13.89 13.50 24.16
N ASN A 353 13.02 14.41 24.61
CA ASN A 353 13.32 15.81 24.92
C ASN A 353 13.83 16.63 23.73
N THR A 354 13.29 16.35 22.54
CA THR A 354 13.61 17.08 21.31
C THR A 354 12.37 17.76 20.72
N ILE A 355 12.57 18.85 19.97
CA ILE A 355 11.54 19.47 19.15
C ILE A 355 11.97 19.35 17.69
N VAL A 356 11.08 18.83 16.87
CA VAL A 356 11.32 18.56 15.45
C VAL A 356 10.16 19.03 14.61
N ALA A 357 10.40 19.29 13.33
CA ALA A 357 9.32 19.41 12.35
C ALA A 357 9.56 18.47 11.16
N GLY A 358 8.50 17.79 10.75
CA GLY A 358 8.46 17.10 9.47
C GLY A 358 7.68 17.94 8.46
N TRP A 359 8.11 17.90 7.21
CA TRP A 359 7.43 18.51 6.08
C TRP A 359 7.15 17.45 5.03
N ALA A 360 5.91 17.41 4.56
CA ALA A 360 5.46 16.51 3.50
C ALA A 360 4.41 17.22 2.63
N PRO A 361 4.13 16.74 1.40
CA PRO A 361 3.10 17.32 0.54
C PRO A 361 1.76 17.39 1.28
N GLU A 362 1.01 18.46 1.05
CA GLU A 362 -0.35 18.60 1.61
C GLU A 362 -1.20 17.36 1.35
N GLY A 363 -1.75 16.80 2.42
CA GLY A 363 -2.51 15.55 2.42
C GLY A 363 -1.70 14.32 2.85
N VAL A 364 -0.37 14.31 2.68
CA VAL A 364 0.49 13.23 3.20
C VAL A 364 0.59 13.30 4.72
N GLY A 365 0.40 12.16 5.38
CA GLY A 365 0.52 12.06 6.83
C GLY A 365 1.96 12.20 7.32
N VAL A 366 2.16 13.10 8.30
CA VAL A 366 3.36 13.13 9.14
C VAL A 366 2.92 12.96 10.58
N LEU A 367 3.47 11.97 11.28
CA LEU A 367 3.02 11.64 12.63
C LEU A 367 4.15 11.10 13.51
N ILE A 368 3.87 11.06 14.81
CA ILE A 368 4.72 10.45 15.81
C ILE A 368 4.13 9.12 16.24
N ARG A 369 4.97 8.09 16.33
CA ARG A 369 4.64 6.80 16.93
C ARG A 369 5.74 6.31 17.85
N LYS A 370 5.44 5.33 18.69
CA LYS A 370 6.44 4.65 19.51
C LYS A 370 7.46 3.97 18.59
N ALA A 371 8.75 4.14 18.92
CA ALA A 371 9.82 3.60 18.10
C ALA A 371 9.67 2.10 17.86
N MET A 372 9.70 1.69 16.59
CA MET A 372 9.64 0.28 16.19
C MET A 372 10.96 -0.45 16.47
N ILE A 373 12.08 0.29 16.42
CA ILE A 373 13.47 -0.22 16.52
C ILE A 373 14.17 0.26 17.78
#